data_AF-A0A5C6UMK0-F1
#
_entry.id   AF-A0A5C6UMK0-F1
#
_cell.length_a   1.000
_cell.length_b   1.000
_cell.length_c   1.000
_cell.angle_alpha   90.00
_cell.angle_beta   90.00
_cell.angle_gamma   90.00
#
_symmetry.space_group_name_H-M   'P 1'
#
loop_
_entity.id
_entity.type
_entity.pdbx_description
1 polymer ?
#
loop_
_entity_poly.entity_id
_entity_poly.type
_entity_poly.pdbx_seq_one_letter_code
_entity_poly.pdbx_strand_id
1 'polypeptide(L)'
;MARHSPREDGQYVVGYGKPPTQHRFQKGRSGNPKGRPKGSKNIVPPGQGLDFGSQPANRMLLEEAYRTITVREGEKTIELPVIKAVFRSLGVSAMKGNRLAQSTMAELVRGIEDEDRKLRVDHFATAVEYKWNWEQAIERARERGLPEPQPLPHPDDVIINTRTAEVHYEGPITPEEKKRWDRLLEFRDEQQEEVTNFATGYRQARQSRGPDTKSLSSLAGDWKRAVELYDKINGPLPERYQKRLTDRFHPTITDDHGDKP
;
A
#
# COMPACT_ATOMS: atom_id res chain seq x y z
N MET A 1 -87.54 6.71 -12.89
CA MET A 1 -87.62 8.19 -12.82
C MET A 1 -87.96 8.58 -11.39
N ALA A 2 -87.07 9.29 -10.70
CA ALA A 2 -87.42 10.08 -9.52
C ALA A 2 -86.37 11.20 -9.43
N ARG A 3 -86.73 12.36 -9.99
CA ARG A 3 -85.94 13.59 -9.91
C ARG A 3 -86.13 14.15 -8.50
N HIS A 4 -85.07 14.25 -7.71
CA HIS A 4 -85.08 15.08 -6.50
C HIS A 4 -84.65 16.48 -6.90
N SER A 5 -85.59 17.43 -6.85
CA SER A 5 -85.35 18.87 -6.97
C SER A 5 -84.50 19.38 -5.79
N PRO A 6 -83.71 20.45 -5.97
CA PRO A 6 -82.79 20.95 -4.97
C PRO A 6 -83.55 21.64 -3.84
N ARG A 7 -83.16 21.40 -2.58
CA ARG A 7 -83.67 22.15 -1.43
C ARG A 7 -82.99 23.52 -1.38
N GLU A 8 -83.81 24.54 -1.18
CA GLU A 8 -83.45 25.96 -1.08
C GLU A 8 -82.53 26.29 0.12
N ASP A 9 -81.91 27.45 0.00
CA ASP A 9 -80.83 28.03 0.78
C ASP A 9 -81.10 28.14 2.29
N GLY A 10 -80.57 27.18 3.06
CA GLY A 10 -80.25 27.37 4.47
C GLY A 10 -78.87 27.99 4.62
N GLN A 11 -78.78 29.21 5.16
CA GLN A 11 -77.49 29.89 5.44
C GLN A 11 -76.51 28.95 6.16
N TYR A 12 -75.43 28.60 5.46
CA TYR A 12 -74.37 27.75 6.00
C TYR A 12 -73.69 28.43 7.20
N VAL A 13 -74.04 28.03 8.42
CA VAL A 13 -73.46 28.60 9.65
C VAL A 13 -71.98 28.20 9.75
N VAL A 14 -71.12 29.20 9.58
CA VAL A 14 -69.66 29.09 9.73
C VAL A 14 -69.33 28.98 11.22
N GLY A 15 -68.42 28.07 11.59
CA GLY A 15 -68.01 27.85 12.98
C GLY A 15 -66.71 27.06 13.07
N TYR A 16 -66.27 26.71 14.28
CA TYR A 16 -65.04 25.94 14.46
C TYR A 16 -65.09 24.60 13.71
N GLY A 17 -64.10 24.33 12.87
CA GLY A 17 -64.05 23.15 11.99
C GLY A 17 -65.02 23.16 10.79
N LYS A 18 -65.75 24.26 10.56
CA LYS A 18 -66.73 24.42 9.49
C LYS A 18 -66.38 25.62 8.59
N PRO A 19 -65.38 25.48 7.70
CA PRO A 19 -64.94 26.58 6.85
C PRO A 19 -66.03 27.00 5.86
N PRO A 20 -66.15 28.29 5.51
CA PRO A 20 -67.13 28.79 4.54
C PRO A 20 -67.07 28.01 3.22
N THR A 21 -68.21 27.68 2.65
CA THR A 21 -68.30 26.89 1.40
C THR A 21 -67.59 27.55 0.22
N GLN A 22 -67.62 28.89 0.15
CA GLN A 22 -66.98 29.67 -0.92
C GLN A 22 -65.44 29.56 -0.95
N HIS A 23 -64.80 29.18 0.16
CA HIS A 23 -63.33 29.12 0.29
C HIS A 23 -62.78 27.70 0.39
N ARG A 24 -63.59 26.67 0.20
CA ARG A 24 -63.12 25.27 0.23
C ARG A 24 -62.42 24.92 -1.07
N PHE A 25 -61.32 24.17 -0.95
CA PHE A 25 -60.67 23.58 -2.12
C PHE A 25 -61.59 22.55 -2.79
N GLN A 26 -61.64 22.59 -4.12
CA GLN A 26 -62.39 21.61 -4.90
C GLN A 26 -61.72 20.24 -4.82
N LYS A 27 -62.49 19.19 -4.53
CA LYS A 27 -61.99 17.81 -4.51
C LYS A 27 -61.37 17.47 -5.88
N GLY A 28 -60.09 17.11 -5.88
CA GLY A 28 -59.34 16.77 -7.10
C GLY A 28 -58.53 17.92 -7.71
N ARG A 29 -58.70 19.16 -7.24
CA ARG A 29 -57.92 20.32 -7.69
C ARG A 29 -56.98 20.78 -6.56
N SER A 30 -55.68 20.79 -6.84
CA SER A 30 -54.70 21.34 -5.90
C SER A 30 -54.99 22.81 -5.65
N GLY A 31 -54.97 23.24 -4.37
CA GLY A 31 -55.06 24.64 -3.98
C GLY A 31 -53.87 25.49 -4.45
N ASN A 32 -52.76 24.84 -4.83
CA ASN A 32 -51.62 25.47 -5.47
C ASN A 32 -51.33 24.79 -6.82
N PRO A 33 -51.89 25.30 -7.94
CA PRO A 33 -51.67 24.75 -9.27
C PRO A 33 -50.22 24.89 -9.76
N LYS A 34 -49.47 25.86 -9.23
CA LYS A 34 -48.02 26.03 -9.50
C LYS A 34 -47.14 25.19 -8.58
N GLY A 35 -47.75 24.46 -7.64
CA GLY A 35 -47.05 23.54 -6.77
C GLY A 35 -46.53 22.32 -7.53
N ARG A 36 -45.73 21.50 -6.84
CA ARG A 36 -45.18 20.28 -7.41
C ARG A 36 -46.31 19.32 -7.84
N PRO A 37 -46.32 18.81 -9.08
CA PRO A 37 -47.34 17.87 -9.54
C PRO A 37 -47.38 16.61 -8.69
N LYS A 38 -48.59 16.12 -8.40
CA LYS A 38 -48.80 14.89 -7.64
C LYS A 38 -48.23 13.70 -8.43
N GLY A 39 -47.18 13.06 -7.92
CA GLY A 39 -46.58 11.86 -8.50
C GLY A 39 -45.24 12.04 -9.22
N SER A 40 -44.65 13.24 -9.25
CA SER A 40 -43.29 13.40 -9.81
C SER A 40 -42.27 12.61 -8.99
N LYS A 41 -41.66 11.57 -9.56
CA LYS A 41 -40.55 10.82 -8.94
C LYS A 41 -39.22 11.55 -9.19
N ASN A 42 -38.33 11.55 -8.21
CA ASN A 42 -36.92 11.94 -8.44
C ASN A 42 -36.27 10.80 -9.24
N ILE A 43 -36.24 10.92 -10.57
CA ILE A 43 -35.58 9.94 -11.44
C ILE A 43 -34.11 10.33 -11.49
N VAL A 44 -33.23 9.49 -10.92
CA VAL A 44 -31.78 9.60 -11.12
C VAL A 44 -31.47 9.05 -12.52
N PRO A 45 -30.78 9.80 -13.40
CA PRO A 45 -30.43 9.31 -14.73
C PRO A 45 -29.56 8.05 -14.67
N PRO A 46 -29.71 7.10 -15.62
CA PRO A 46 -28.81 5.97 -15.76
C PRO A 46 -27.35 6.45 -15.87
N GLY A 47 -26.45 5.88 -15.08
CA GLY A 47 -25.04 6.29 -15.01
C GLY A 47 -24.72 7.47 -14.07
N GLN A 48 -25.72 8.03 -13.37
CA GLN A 48 -25.53 9.11 -12.38
C GLN A 48 -25.85 8.74 -10.93
N GLY A 49 -26.20 7.47 -10.66
CA GLY A 49 -26.11 6.94 -9.30
C GLY A 49 -27.07 5.82 -9.00
N LEU A 50 -26.56 4.92 -8.15
CA LEU A 50 -27.20 3.71 -7.60
C LEU A 50 -26.97 2.42 -8.40
N ASP A 51 -26.05 2.40 -9.37
CA ASP A 51 -25.48 1.12 -9.82
C ASP A 51 -24.68 0.51 -8.66
N PHE A 52 -24.75 -0.81 -8.49
CA PHE A 52 -24.01 -1.50 -7.43
C PHE A 52 -22.51 -1.18 -7.53
N GLY A 53 -21.93 -0.61 -6.48
CA GLY A 53 -20.53 -0.17 -6.45
C GLY A 53 -20.28 1.23 -7.04
N SER A 54 -21.26 1.88 -7.67
CA SER A 54 -21.12 3.29 -8.05
C SER A 54 -21.25 4.17 -6.80
N GLN A 55 -20.17 4.82 -6.40
CA GLN A 55 -20.17 5.85 -5.35
C GLN A 55 -19.99 7.24 -6.00
N PRO A 56 -20.95 7.73 -6.80
CA PRO A 56 -20.78 8.97 -7.57
C PRO A 56 -20.55 10.19 -6.65
N ALA A 57 -21.19 10.22 -5.49
CA ALA A 57 -20.97 11.26 -4.48
C ALA A 57 -19.53 11.23 -3.94
N ASN A 58 -18.99 10.05 -3.63
CA ASN A 58 -17.61 9.92 -3.15
C ASN A 58 -16.63 10.36 -4.23
N ARG A 59 -16.88 10.02 -5.49
CA ARG A 59 -16.03 10.47 -6.59
C ARG A 59 -16.03 12.00 -6.72
N MET A 60 -17.20 12.64 -6.77
CA MET A 60 -17.30 14.10 -6.82
C MET A 60 -16.63 14.77 -5.62
N LEU A 61 -16.79 14.18 -4.43
CA LEU A 61 -16.15 14.67 -3.21
C LEU A 61 -14.63 14.53 -3.26
N LEU A 62 -14.10 13.41 -3.75
CA LEU A 62 -12.65 13.20 -3.91
C LEU A 62 -12.07 14.16 -4.96
N GLU A 63 -12.74 14.33 -6.09
CA GLU A 63 -12.34 15.31 -7.12
C GLU A 63 -12.23 16.72 -6.53
N GLU A 64 -13.22 17.14 -5.73
CA GLU A 64 -13.18 18.45 -5.08
C GLU A 64 -12.14 18.53 -3.95
N ALA A 65 -12.00 17.48 -3.15
CA ALA A 65 -11.05 17.41 -2.05
C ALA A 65 -9.60 17.57 -2.52
N TYR A 66 -9.27 16.97 -3.66
CA TYR A 66 -7.92 17.01 -4.24
C TYR A 66 -7.69 18.15 -5.24
N ARG A 67 -8.73 18.91 -5.61
CA ARG A 67 -8.59 20.13 -6.41
C ARG A 67 -7.69 21.14 -5.69
N THR A 68 -6.78 21.76 -6.42
CA THR A 68 -5.89 22.79 -5.88
C THR A 68 -6.62 24.14 -5.79
N ILE A 69 -6.35 24.86 -4.71
CA ILE A 69 -6.78 26.24 -4.51
C ILE A 69 -5.62 27.09 -4.02
N THR A 70 -5.68 28.37 -4.32
CA THR A 70 -4.74 29.37 -3.82
C THR A 70 -5.26 29.93 -2.50
N VAL A 71 -4.52 29.73 -1.42
CA VAL A 71 -4.87 30.19 -0.07
C VAL A 71 -3.82 31.19 0.43
N ARG A 72 -4.27 32.29 1.02
CA ARG A 72 -3.40 33.28 1.66
C ARG A 72 -3.17 32.92 3.12
N GLU A 73 -1.91 32.76 3.51
CA GLU A 73 -1.47 32.44 4.87
C GLU A 73 -0.53 33.56 5.35
N GLY A 74 -1.09 34.53 6.06
CA GLY A 74 -0.39 35.75 6.46
C GLY A 74 0.07 36.56 5.24
N GLU A 75 1.39 36.69 5.07
CA GLU A 75 2.00 37.42 3.95
C GLU A 75 2.25 36.55 2.71
N LYS A 76 2.17 35.22 2.83
CA LYS A 76 2.47 34.30 1.73
C LYS A 76 1.19 33.74 1.11
N THR A 77 1.22 33.58 -0.20
CA THR A 77 0.17 32.90 -0.95
C THR A 77 0.69 31.54 -1.39
N ILE A 78 -0.03 30.49 -1.04
CA ILE A 78 0.38 29.10 -1.28
C ILE A 78 -0.74 28.34 -2.01
N GLU A 79 -0.35 27.46 -2.92
CA GLU A 79 -1.28 26.55 -3.60
C GLU A 79 -1.30 25.20 -2.89
N LEU A 80 -2.50 24.72 -2.55
CA LEU A 80 -2.67 23.41 -1.92
C LEU A 80 -4.05 22.82 -2.21
N PRO A 81 -4.21 21.49 -2.09
CA PRO A 81 -5.52 20.84 -2.21
C PRO A 81 -6.55 21.36 -1.19
N VAL A 82 -7.83 21.43 -1.58
CA VAL A 82 -8.94 21.88 -0.71
C VAL A 82 -8.94 21.14 0.63
N ILE A 83 -8.78 19.81 0.61
CA ILE A 83 -8.77 19.00 1.83
C ILE A 83 -7.69 19.45 2.81
N LYS A 84 -6.49 19.77 2.31
CA LYS A 84 -5.37 20.26 3.13
C LYS A 84 -5.68 21.64 3.71
N ALA A 85 -6.39 22.50 2.98
CA ALA A 85 -6.80 23.82 3.46
C ALA A 85 -7.84 23.72 4.59
N VAL A 86 -8.80 22.81 4.43
CA VAL A 86 -9.83 22.52 5.45
C VAL A 86 -9.19 21.97 6.72
N PHE A 87 -8.27 21.01 6.62
CA PHE A 87 -7.57 20.48 7.79
C PHE A 87 -6.74 21.53 8.53
N ARG A 88 -6.09 22.45 7.80
CA ARG A 88 -5.36 23.56 8.42
C ARG A 88 -6.29 24.52 9.17
N SER A 89 -7.39 24.94 8.54
CA SER A 89 -8.34 25.85 9.19
C SER A 89 -9.02 25.19 10.40
N LEU A 90 -9.32 23.89 10.32
CA LEU A 90 -9.81 23.07 11.42
C LEU A 90 -8.79 23.04 12.58
N GLY A 91 -7.52 22.77 12.28
CA GLY A 91 -6.45 22.77 13.28
C GLY A 91 -6.27 24.13 13.97
N VAL A 92 -6.26 25.23 13.20
CA VAL A 92 -6.19 26.59 13.76
C VAL A 92 -7.40 26.90 14.66
N SER A 93 -8.60 26.49 14.26
CA SER A 93 -9.83 26.63 15.05
C SER A 93 -9.76 25.83 16.36
N ALA A 94 -9.27 24.59 16.29
CA ALA A 94 -9.09 23.72 17.45
C ALA A 94 -8.06 24.29 18.45
N MET A 95 -6.93 24.82 17.95
CA MET A 95 -5.91 25.49 18.79
C MET A 95 -6.45 26.75 19.48
N LYS A 96 -7.41 27.44 18.88
CA LYS A 96 -8.09 28.61 19.46
C LYS A 96 -9.18 28.25 20.49
N GLY A 97 -9.36 26.97 20.83
CA GLY A 97 -10.28 26.52 21.87
C GLY A 97 -11.70 26.17 21.41
N ASN A 98 -11.94 26.06 20.09
CA ASN A 98 -13.23 25.60 19.59
C ASN A 98 -13.41 24.10 19.91
N ARG A 99 -14.29 23.80 20.87
CA ARG A 99 -14.56 22.43 21.34
C ARG A 99 -15.02 21.48 20.23
N LEU A 100 -15.84 21.95 19.29
CA LEU A 100 -16.30 21.12 18.18
C LEU A 100 -15.13 20.76 17.27
N ALA A 101 -14.29 21.74 16.91
CA ALA A 101 -13.10 21.49 16.10
C ALA A 101 -12.10 20.57 16.79
N GLN A 102 -11.94 20.69 18.13
CA GLN A 102 -11.12 19.78 18.93
C GLN A 102 -11.66 18.35 18.92
N SER A 103 -12.98 18.17 19.10
CA SER A 103 -13.63 16.84 19.05
C SER A 103 -13.46 16.20 17.67
N THR A 104 -13.78 16.94 16.60
CA THR A 104 -13.65 16.45 15.22
C THR A 104 -12.20 16.07 14.91
N MET A 105 -11.21 16.87 15.32
CA MET A 105 -9.80 16.52 15.12
C MET A 105 -9.41 15.25 15.90
N ALA A 106 -9.83 15.13 17.15
CA ALA A 106 -9.55 13.95 17.97
C ALA A 106 -10.19 12.67 17.41
N GLU A 107 -11.41 12.77 16.87
CA GLU A 107 -12.10 11.66 16.20
C GLU A 107 -11.40 11.25 14.92
N LEU A 108 -10.95 12.20 14.09
CA LEU A 108 -10.21 11.91 12.86
C LEU A 108 -8.87 11.24 13.15
N VAL A 109 -8.12 11.75 14.14
CA VAL A 109 -6.84 11.13 14.57
C VAL A 109 -7.08 9.73 15.09
N ARG A 110 -8.07 9.54 15.98
CA ARG A 110 -8.42 8.22 16.51
C ARG A 110 -8.81 7.25 15.40
N GLY A 111 -9.61 7.70 14.42
CA GLY A 111 -10.00 6.89 13.27
C GLY A 111 -8.81 6.41 12.44
N ILE A 112 -7.86 7.31 12.17
CA ILE A 112 -6.62 6.98 11.43
C ILE A 112 -5.76 5.98 12.23
N GLU A 113 -5.56 6.23 13.53
CA GLU A 113 -4.79 5.35 14.40
C GLU A 113 -5.46 3.98 14.57
N ASP A 114 -6.80 3.94 14.65
CA ASP A 114 -7.59 2.72 14.74
C ASP A 114 -7.49 1.89 13.45
N GLU A 115 -7.60 2.52 12.30
CA GLU A 115 -7.48 1.88 10.98
C GLU A 115 -6.07 1.34 10.75
N ASP A 116 -5.04 2.15 11.02
CA ASP A 116 -3.65 1.73 10.89
C ASP A 116 -3.31 0.57 11.84
N ARG A 117 -3.76 0.63 13.09
CA ARG A 117 -3.58 -0.47 14.05
C ARG A 117 -4.31 -1.72 13.59
N LYS A 118 -5.54 -1.61 13.09
CA LYS A 118 -6.30 -2.76 12.61
C LYS A 118 -5.59 -3.41 11.43
N LEU A 119 -5.19 -2.64 10.42
CA LEU A 119 -4.44 -3.14 9.27
C LEU A 119 -3.16 -3.84 9.69
N ARG A 120 -2.42 -3.26 10.64
CA ARG A 120 -1.18 -3.83 11.17
C ARG A 120 -1.43 -5.14 11.92
N VAL A 121 -2.44 -5.19 12.79
CA VAL A 121 -2.81 -6.40 13.55
C VAL A 121 -3.29 -7.50 12.62
N ASP A 122 -4.14 -7.17 11.64
CA ASP A 122 -4.65 -8.14 10.67
C ASP A 122 -3.51 -8.70 9.80
N HIS A 123 -2.58 -7.85 9.35
CA HIS A 123 -1.40 -8.28 8.61
C HIS A 123 -0.45 -9.13 9.46
N PHE A 124 -0.19 -8.72 10.69
CA PHE A 124 0.62 -9.47 11.66
C PHE A 124 0.04 -10.86 11.93
N ALA A 125 -1.25 -10.95 12.24
CA ALA A 125 -1.92 -12.22 12.52
C ALA A 125 -1.83 -13.16 11.32
N THR A 126 -2.11 -12.64 10.12
CA THR A 126 -2.01 -13.40 8.86
C THR A 126 -0.59 -13.91 8.64
N ALA A 127 0.43 -13.09 8.88
CA ALA A 127 1.83 -13.46 8.71
C ALA A 127 2.29 -14.52 9.71
N VAL A 128 1.87 -14.40 10.98
CA VAL A 128 2.16 -15.40 12.03
C VAL A 128 1.53 -16.75 11.67
N GLU A 129 0.25 -16.76 11.30
CA GLU A 129 -0.44 -17.98 10.87
C GLU A 129 0.22 -18.60 9.65
N TYR A 130 0.55 -17.80 8.64
CA TYR A 130 1.25 -18.26 7.44
C TYR A 130 2.59 -18.92 7.79
N LYS A 131 3.44 -18.21 8.56
CA LYS A 131 4.77 -18.68 8.93
C LYS A 131 4.70 -19.98 9.71
N TRP A 132 3.88 -20.02 10.75
CA TRP A 132 3.67 -21.20 11.59
C TRP A 132 3.19 -22.41 10.77
N ASN A 133 2.18 -22.22 9.92
CA ASN A 133 1.60 -23.32 9.15
C ASN A 133 2.60 -23.93 8.16
N TRP A 134 3.41 -23.09 7.50
CA TRP A 134 4.41 -23.57 6.54
C TRP A 134 5.62 -24.19 7.21
N GLU A 135 6.12 -23.63 8.32
CA GLU A 135 7.19 -24.26 9.11
C GLU A 135 6.78 -25.69 9.53
N GLN A 136 5.55 -25.85 10.03
CA GLN A 136 5.02 -27.16 10.39
C GLN A 136 4.86 -28.10 9.20
N ALA A 137 4.47 -27.58 8.03
CA ALA A 137 4.34 -28.38 6.81
C ALA A 137 5.70 -28.86 6.29
N ILE A 138 6.71 -27.99 6.32
CA ILE A 138 8.09 -28.31 5.91
C ILE A 138 8.67 -29.35 6.86
N GLU A 139 8.53 -29.16 8.17
CA GLU A 139 9.06 -30.11 9.16
C GLU A 139 8.42 -31.49 9.02
N ARG A 140 7.10 -31.56 8.84
CA ARG A 140 6.40 -32.84 8.57
C ARG A 140 6.86 -33.51 7.28
N ALA A 141 7.20 -32.74 6.24
CA ALA A 141 7.73 -33.29 5.00
C ALA A 141 9.12 -33.90 5.23
N ARG A 142 9.99 -33.19 5.97
CA ARG A 142 11.33 -33.67 6.36
C ARG A 142 11.26 -34.96 7.17
N GLU A 143 10.44 -35.00 8.22
CA GLU A 143 10.26 -36.18 9.07
C GLU A 143 9.81 -37.42 8.30
N ARG A 144 9.02 -37.21 7.23
CA ARG A 144 8.45 -38.28 6.40
C ARG A 144 9.28 -38.60 5.16
N GLY A 145 10.40 -37.91 4.93
CA GLY A 145 11.21 -38.06 3.72
C GLY A 145 10.47 -37.69 2.43
N LEU A 146 9.47 -36.81 2.52
CA LEU A 146 8.71 -36.29 1.38
C LEU A 146 9.41 -35.04 0.82
N PRO A 147 9.19 -34.70 -0.46
CA PRO A 147 9.73 -33.46 -1.03
C PRO A 147 9.24 -32.25 -0.23
N GLU A 148 10.18 -31.40 0.20
CA GLU A 148 9.86 -30.19 0.96
C GLU A 148 9.03 -29.21 0.11
N PRO A 149 7.90 -28.70 0.63
CA PRO A 149 7.14 -27.67 -0.06
C PRO A 149 7.98 -26.39 -0.16
N GLN A 150 7.82 -25.67 -1.28
CA GLN A 150 8.52 -24.42 -1.57
C GLN A 150 7.50 -23.27 -1.65
N PRO A 151 6.88 -22.87 -0.53
CA PRO A 151 5.89 -21.80 -0.53
C PRO A 151 6.52 -20.45 -0.90
N LEU A 152 5.67 -19.57 -1.42
CA LEU A 152 6.01 -18.17 -1.69
C LEU A 152 5.09 -17.26 -0.88
N PRO A 153 5.64 -16.36 -0.05
CA PRO A 153 7.04 -16.29 0.38
C PRO A 153 7.47 -17.52 1.21
N HIS A 154 8.77 -17.81 1.32
CA HIS A 154 9.22 -18.86 2.24
C HIS A 154 9.03 -18.40 3.69
N PRO A 155 8.64 -19.27 4.66
CA PRO A 155 8.44 -18.87 6.06
C PRO A 155 9.64 -18.16 6.70
N ASP A 156 10.87 -18.60 6.41
CA ASP A 156 12.09 -17.94 6.89
C ASP A 156 12.25 -16.51 6.36
N ASP A 157 11.68 -16.19 5.20
CA ASP A 157 11.74 -14.85 4.62
C ASP A 157 10.69 -13.91 5.24
N VAL A 158 9.76 -14.44 6.05
CA VAL A 158 8.74 -13.65 6.76
C VAL A 158 9.30 -13.23 8.13
N ILE A 159 9.72 -11.97 8.24
CA ILE A 159 10.31 -11.40 9.45
C ILE A 159 9.23 -10.69 10.25
N ILE A 160 9.00 -11.17 11.48
CA ILE A 160 7.90 -10.72 12.33
C ILE A 160 8.48 -10.09 13.59
N ASN A 161 8.23 -8.78 13.77
CA ASN A 161 8.57 -8.08 15.00
C ASN A 161 7.39 -8.17 15.98
N THR A 162 7.50 -9.05 16.97
CA THR A 162 6.45 -9.29 17.96
C THR A 162 6.19 -8.12 18.89
N ARG A 163 7.12 -7.15 18.99
CA ARG A 163 6.95 -5.96 19.83
C ARG A 163 6.21 -4.84 19.12
N THR A 164 6.46 -4.64 17.83
CA THR A 164 5.86 -3.54 17.04
C THR A 164 4.71 -4.00 16.15
N ALA A 165 4.47 -5.32 16.07
CA ALA A 165 3.57 -5.96 15.11
C ALA A 165 3.91 -5.65 13.65
N GLU A 166 5.16 -5.30 13.36
CA GLU A 166 5.65 -5.05 12.00
C GLU A 166 6.05 -6.37 11.34
N VAL A 167 5.72 -6.49 10.05
CA VAL A 167 6.05 -7.64 9.22
C VAL A 167 6.83 -7.15 8.01
N HIS A 168 8.01 -7.73 7.79
CA HIS A 168 8.84 -7.47 6.62
C HIS A 168 9.15 -8.78 5.90
N TYR A 169 9.42 -8.68 4.60
CA TYR A 169 9.72 -9.84 3.76
C TYR A 169 11.13 -9.70 3.20
N GLU A 170 11.99 -10.67 3.51
CA GLU A 170 13.38 -10.74 3.06
C GLU A 170 13.55 -11.69 1.88
N GLY A 171 12.51 -11.88 1.07
CA GLY A 171 12.55 -12.82 -0.04
C GLY A 171 11.44 -12.56 -1.05
N PRO A 172 11.41 -13.33 -2.14
CA PRO A 172 10.41 -13.17 -3.17
C PRO A 172 9.01 -13.52 -2.65
N ILE A 173 8.04 -12.66 -2.90
CA ILE A 173 6.64 -12.86 -2.50
C ILE A 173 5.84 -13.42 -3.68
N THR A 174 6.19 -13.01 -4.89
CA THR A 174 5.51 -13.46 -6.12
C THR A 174 6.35 -14.45 -6.95
N PRO A 175 5.73 -15.28 -7.79
CA PRO A 175 6.45 -16.14 -8.73
C PRO A 175 7.36 -15.36 -9.70
N GLU A 176 6.93 -14.18 -10.12
CA GLU A 176 7.70 -13.29 -11.01
C GLU A 176 8.95 -12.75 -10.31
N GLU A 177 8.82 -12.34 -9.05
CA GLU A 177 9.96 -11.96 -8.21
C GLU A 177 10.88 -13.14 -7.97
N LYS A 178 10.34 -14.34 -7.68
CA LYS A 178 11.14 -15.55 -7.47
C LYS A 178 12.04 -15.82 -8.68
N LYS A 179 11.53 -15.75 -9.91
CA LYS A 179 12.34 -15.91 -11.13
C LYS A 179 13.46 -14.88 -11.27
N ARG A 180 13.24 -13.64 -10.82
CA ARG A 180 14.30 -12.62 -10.82
C ARG A 180 15.32 -12.89 -9.73
N TRP A 181 14.84 -13.29 -8.56
CA TRP A 181 15.64 -13.65 -7.40
C TRP A 181 16.56 -14.83 -7.72
N ASP A 182 16.02 -15.92 -8.27
CA ASP A 182 16.76 -17.12 -8.64
C ASP A 182 17.88 -16.79 -9.64
N ARG A 183 17.60 -15.97 -10.66
CA ARG A 183 18.63 -15.49 -11.61
C ARG A 183 19.72 -14.66 -10.95
N LEU A 184 19.37 -13.87 -9.94
CA LEU A 184 20.36 -13.08 -9.19
C LEU A 184 21.25 -13.99 -8.32
N LEU A 185 20.67 -15.03 -7.70
CA LEU A 185 21.42 -16.02 -6.93
C LEU A 185 22.33 -16.87 -7.83
N GLU A 186 21.85 -17.26 -9.01
CA GLU A 186 22.62 -17.95 -10.05
C GLU A 186 23.79 -17.08 -10.52
N PHE A 187 23.53 -15.82 -10.88
CA PHE A 187 24.59 -14.89 -11.26
C PHE A 187 25.63 -14.67 -10.15
N ARG A 188 25.21 -14.61 -8.88
CA ARG A 188 26.14 -14.56 -7.75
C ARG A 188 27.02 -15.81 -7.70
N ASP A 189 26.45 -16.98 -7.91
CA ASP A 189 27.19 -18.25 -7.89
C ASP A 189 28.18 -18.32 -9.07
N GLU A 190 27.80 -17.83 -10.26
CA GLU A 190 28.74 -17.66 -11.39
C GLU A 190 29.89 -16.72 -11.03
N GLN A 191 29.64 -15.62 -10.30
CA GLN A 191 30.72 -14.72 -9.86
C GLN A 191 31.69 -15.39 -8.89
N GLN A 192 31.25 -16.38 -8.09
CA GLN A 192 32.18 -17.18 -7.28
C GLN A 192 33.12 -18.00 -8.17
N GLU A 193 32.62 -18.59 -9.25
CA GLU A 193 33.45 -19.34 -10.20
C GLU A 193 34.48 -18.44 -10.87
N GLU A 194 34.09 -17.22 -11.27
CA GLU A 194 35.01 -16.22 -11.81
C GLU A 194 36.12 -15.85 -10.82
N VAL A 195 35.78 -15.63 -9.54
CA VAL A 195 36.79 -15.38 -8.48
C VAL A 195 37.78 -16.55 -8.39
N THR A 196 37.28 -17.78 -8.42
CA THR A 196 38.12 -19.00 -8.38
C THR A 196 38.99 -19.13 -9.63
N ASN A 197 38.47 -18.77 -10.81
CA ASN A 197 39.19 -18.79 -12.07
C ASN A 197 40.36 -17.80 -12.05
N PHE A 198 40.13 -16.55 -11.62
CA PHE A 198 41.20 -15.56 -11.49
C PHE A 198 42.24 -15.95 -10.43
N ALA A 199 41.79 -16.48 -9.28
CA ALA A 199 42.68 -16.96 -8.23
C ALA A 199 43.58 -18.12 -8.73
N THR A 200 43.00 -19.07 -9.46
CA THR A 200 43.72 -20.22 -10.04
C THR A 200 44.69 -19.77 -11.13
N GLY A 201 44.25 -18.88 -12.03
CA GLY A 201 45.09 -18.31 -13.07
C GLY A 201 46.28 -17.54 -12.49
N TYR A 202 46.07 -16.76 -11.45
CA TYR A 202 47.15 -16.07 -10.72
C TYR A 202 48.14 -17.06 -10.10
N ARG A 203 47.66 -18.11 -9.40
CA ARG A 203 48.51 -19.15 -8.79
C ARG A 203 49.36 -19.88 -9.84
N GLN A 204 48.77 -20.25 -10.98
CA GLN A 204 49.47 -20.93 -12.08
C GLN A 204 50.51 -20.01 -12.74
N ALA A 205 50.15 -18.76 -13.03
CA ALA A 205 51.08 -17.79 -13.60
C ALA A 205 52.28 -17.55 -12.67
N ARG A 206 52.05 -17.50 -11.35
CA ARG A 206 53.11 -17.34 -10.35
C ARG A 206 54.05 -18.56 -10.27
N GLN A 207 53.55 -19.76 -10.54
CA GLN A 207 54.34 -21.00 -10.56
C GLN A 207 55.08 -21.26 -11.88
N SER A 208 54.82 -20.45 -12.92
CA SER A 208 55.45 -20.61 -14.23
C SER A 208 56.94 -20.24 -14.23
N ARG A 209 57.72 -20.81 -15.17
CA ARG A 209 59.15 -20.49 -15.32
C ARG A 209 59.32 -19.09 -15.90
N GLY A 210 59.67 -18.13 -15.05
CA GLY A 210 59.89 -16.73 -15.45
C GLY A 210 58.57 -15.95 -15.50
N PRO A 211 57.91 -15.73 -14.35
CA PRO A 211 56.59 -15.10 -14.32
C PRO A 211 56.67 -13.65 -14.83
N ASP A 212 55.82 -13.29 -15.79
CA ASP A 212 55.69 -11.91 -16.23
C ASP A 212 54.98 -11.07 -15.15
N THR A 213 55.72 -10.10 -14.60
CA THR A 213 55.23 -9.22 -13.54
C THR A 213 54.01 -8.41 -13.99
N LYS A 214 53.94 -8.03 -15.28
CA LYS A 214 52.78 -7.29 -15.81
C LYS A 214 51.53 -8.16 -15.84
N SER A 215 51.66 -9.38 -16.35
CA SER A 215 50.57 -10.36 -16.38
C SER A 215 50.07 -10.72 -14.98
N LEU A 216 50.97 -10.90 -14.00
CA LEU A 216 50.61 -11.13 -12.60
C LEU A 216 49.85 -9.95 -11.99
N SER A 217 50.30 -8.71 -12.24
CA SER A 217 49.62 -7.52 -11.75
C SER A 217 48.23 -7.35 -12.38
N SER A 218 48.08 -7.69 -13.66
CA SER A 218 46.77 -7.66 -14.33
C SER A 218 45.81 -8.67 -13.71
N LEU A 219 46.23 -9.92 -13.57
CA LEU A 219 45.42 -10.99 -12.98
C LEU A 219 45.05 -10.69 -11.52
N ALA A 220 45.96 -10.12 -10.74
CA ALA A 220 45.67 -9.66 -9.38
C ALA A 220 44.60 -8.55 -9.36
N GLY A 221 44.67 -7.61 -10.29
CA GLY A 221 43.67 -6.55 -10.45
C GLY A 221 42.30 -7.09 -10.86
N ASP A 222 42.26 -8.06 -11.78
CA ASP A 222 41.04 -8.74 -12.22
C ASP A 222 40.40 -9.54 -11.08
N TRP A 223 41.23 -10.31 -10.36
CA TRP A 223 40.79 -11.05 -9.18
C TRP A 223 40.19 -10.13 -8.11
N LYS A 224 40.85 -9.01 -7.80
CA LYS A 224 40.32 -8.01 -6.86
C LYS A 224 38.97 -7.46 -7.32
N ARG A 225 38.82 -7.12 -8.61
CA ARG A 225 37.55 -6.62 -9.17
C ARG A 225 36.45 -7.66 -9.11
N ALA A 226 36.76 -8.93 -9.36
CA ALA A 226 35.81 -10.03 -9.24
C ALA A 226 35.29 -10.19 -7.80
N VAL A 227 36.19 -10.11 -6.79
CA VAL A 227 35.82 -10.13 -5.37
C VAL A 227 34.91 -8.94 -5.01
N GLU A 228 35.26 -7.73 -5.46
CA GLU A 228 34.44 -6.53 -5.22
C GLU A 228 33.04 -6.65 -5.86
N LEU A 229 32.95 -7.23 -7.05
CA LEU A 229 31.68 -7.48 -7.73
C LEU A 229 30.83 -8.52 -6.97
N TYR A 230 31.44 -9.62 -6.54
CA TYR A 230 30.77 -10.62 -5.71
C TYR A 230 30.21 -10.00 -4.43
N ASP A 231 31.01 -9.21 -3.70
CA ASP A 231 30.57 -8.56 -2.46
C ASP A 231 29.42 -7.58 -2.71
N LYS A 232 29.39 -6.87 -3.85
CA LYS A 232 28.27 -5.98 -4.22
C LYS A 232 26.96 -6.73 -4.50
N ILE A 233 27.05 -7.95 -5.01
CA ILE A 233 25.87 -8.79 -5.30
C ILE A 233 25.42 -9.51 -4.04
N ASN A 234 26.35 -10.10 -3.29
CA ASN A 234 26.08 -10.92 -2.12
C ASN A 234 25.78 -10.10 -0.86
N GLY A 235 26.42 -8.94 -0.67
CA GLY A 235 26.29 -8.13 0.54
C GLY A 235 24.88 -7.60 0.83
N PRO A 236 24.11 -7.12 -0.17
CA PRO A 236 22.73 -6.68 0.04
C PRO A 236 21.72 -7.82 0.22
N LEU A 237 22.12 -9.08 -0.02
CA LEU A 237 21.22 -10.21 0.16
C LEU A 237 20.92 -10.44 1.65
N PRO A 238 19.71 -10.89 1.99
CA PRO A 238 19.39 -11.37 3.32
C PRO A 238 20.28 -12.54 3.75
N GLU A 239 20.47 -12.71 5.06
CA GLU A 239 21.41 -13.67 5.65
C GLU A 239 21.23 -15.10 5.11
N ARG A 240 19.98 -15.55 4.99
CA ARG A 240 19.61 -16.86 4.43
C ARG A 240 20.18 -17.12 3.03
N TYR A 241 20.29 -16.07 2.23
CA TYR A 241 20.76 -16.15 0.85
C TYR A 241 22.24 -15.85 0.73
N GLN A 242 22.88 -15.20 1.69
CA GLN A 242 24.30 -14.90 1.60
C GLN A 242 25.15 -16.18 1.55
N LYS A 243 26.16 -16.19 0.69
CA LYS A 243 27.20 -17.23 0.67
C LYS A 243 28.55 -16.64 1.02
N ARG A 244 29.39 -17.46 1.67
CA ARG A 244 30.77 -17.08 1.96
C ARG A 244 31.61 -17.26 0.70
N LEU A 245 32.31 -16.21 0.30
CA LEU A 245 33.22 -16.23 -0.83
C LEU A 245 34.46 -17.11 -0.53
N THR A 246 34.77 -18.06 -1.41
CA THR A 246 36.05 -18.80 -1.42
C THR A 246 37.06 -18.11 -2.33
N ASP A 247 38.36 -18.41 -2.14
CA ASP A 247 39.45 -17.86 -2.96
C ASP A 247 39.46 -16.32 -3.01
N ARG A 248 39.25 -15.70 -1.85
CA ARG A 248 39.26 -14.24 -1.74
C ARG A 248 40.66 -13.67 -2.00
N PHE A 249 40.72 -12.56 -2.73
CA PHE A 249 41.96 -11.82 -2.94
C PHE A 249 42.47 -11.24 -1.62
N HIS A 250 43.75 -11.48 -1.31
CA HIS A 250 44.45 -10.88 -0.17
C HIS A 250 45.65 -10.05 -0.66
N PRO A 251 45.80 -8.79 -0.20
CA PRO A 251 46.93 -7.95 -0.59
C PRO A 251 48.30 -8.56 -0.32
N THR A 252 48.43 -9.39 0.73
CA THR A 252 49.69 -10.07 1.07
C THR A 252 50.14 -11.07 0.01
N ILE A 253 49.28 -11.46 -0.93
CA ILE A 253 49.61 -12.38 -2.03
C ILE A 253 50.55 -11.71 -3.05
N THR A 254 50.49 -10.38 -3.18
CA THR A 254 51.39 -9.60 -4.04
C THR A 254 52.69 -9.21 -3.34
N ASP A 255 52.73 -9.23 -2.01
CA ASP A 255 53.86 -8.77 -1.19
C ASP A 255 54.91 -9.86 -0.89
N ASP A 256 54.66 -11.10 -1.31
CA ASP A 256 55.57 -12.22 -1.13
C ASP A 256 56.71 -12.17 -2.18
N HIS A 257 57.40 -11.03 -2.18
CA HIS A 257 58.69 -10.81 -2.81
C HIS A 257 59.77 -11.53 -1.99
N GLY A 258 59.87 -12.83 -2.21
CA GLY A 258 61.11 -13.60 -2.05
C GLY A 258 61.64 -13.75 -0.64
N ASP A 259 61.13 -14.75 0.09
CA ASP A 259 62.02 -15.58 0.90
C ASP A 259 62.46 -16.77 0.04
N LYS A 260 63.65 -16.65 -0.55
CA LYS A 260 64.49 -17.80 -0.90
C LYS A 260 65.38 -18.09 0.33
N PRO A 261 65.71 -19.37 0.57
CA PRO A 261 66.18 -19.90 1.87
C PRO A 261 67.44 -19.24 2.42
#